data_AF-A0A6A8QD79-F1
#
_entry.id   AF-A0A6A8QD79-F1
#
_cell.length_a   1.000
_cell.length_b   1.000
_cell.length_c   1.000
_cell.angle_alpha   90.00
_cell.angle_beta   90.00
_cell.angle_gamma   90.00
#
_symmetry.space_group_name_H-M   'P 1'
#
loop_
_entity.id
_entity.type
_entity.pdbx_description
1 polymer ?
#
loop_
_entity_poly.entity_id
_entity_poly.type
_entity_poly.pdbx_seq_one_letter_code
_entity_poly.pdbx_strand_id
1 'polypeptide(L)'
;MRTMVLRVIAEPPQIFWAPLLPAAVNVLFNFSAMMFGIIIFNVNPMPFFVTTVLGHAVIAGYAVREPHLSTLMAAWMEARRKTVNLTPVRGNKYVA
;
A
#
# COMPACT_ATOMS: atom_id res chain seq x y z
N MET A 1 22.25 -5.76 -3.48
CA MET A 1 20.97 -6.23 -4.09
C MET A 1 19.96 -6.68 -3.02
N ARG A 2 20.30 -7.59 -2.10
CA ARG A 2 19.41 -8.00 -0.98
C ARG A 2 18.82 -6.83 -0.19
N THR A 3 19.63 -5.83 0.12
CA THR A 3 19.19 -4.62 0.84
C THR A 3 18.16 -3.80 0.07
N MET A 4 18.24 -3.77 -1.26
CA MET A 4 17.31 -3.03 -2.12
C MET A 4 15.97 -3.77 -2.24
N VAL A 5 16.01 -5.10 -2.42
CA VAL A 5 14.79 -5.94 -2.47
C VAL A 5 14.04 -5.93 -1.13
N LEU A 6 14.76 -6.11 -0.01
CA LEU A 6 14.17 -6.06 1.32
C LEU A 6 13.59 -4.67 1.64
N ARG A 7 14.19 -3.61 1.09
CA ARG A 7 13.71 -2.24 1.24
C ARG A 7 12.40 -2.01 0.48
N VAL A 8 12.29 -2.51 -0.76
CA VAL A 8 11.03 -2.46 -1.52
C VAL A 8 9.92 -3.21 -0.79
N ILE A 9 10.21 -4.41 -0.26
CA ILE A 9 9.26 -5.20 0.55
C ILE A 9 8.86 -4.46 1.84
N ALA A 10 9.80 -3.75 2.47
CA ALA A 10 9.58 -2.96 3.67
C ALA A 10 8.95 -1.57 3.41
N GLU A 11 8.77 -1.18 2.15
CA GLU A 11 8.16 0.07 1.71
C GLU A 11 6.85 -0.19 0.91
N PRO A 12 5.80 -0.79 1.53
CA PRO A 12 4.59 -1.24 0.83
C PRO A 12 3.89 -0.18 -0.05
N PRO A 13 3.81 1.11 0.33
CA PRO A 13 3.18 2.11 -0.53
C PRO A 13 3.86 2.25 -1.90
N GLN A 14 5.16 1.95 -2.01
CA GLN A 14 5.87 1.95 -3.30
C GLN A 14 5.52 0.75 -4.17
N ILE A 15 5.17 -0.39 -3.56
CA ILE A 15 4.73 -1.59 -4.29
C ILE A 15 3.35 -1.37 -4.91
N PHE A 16 2.46 -0.67 -4.19
CA PHE A 16 1.07 -0.53 -4.59
C PHE A 16 0.75 0.76 -5.36
N TRP A 17 1.67 1.73 -5.44
CA TRP A 17 1.44 3.06 -6.05
C TRP A 17 0.13 3.73 -5.59
N ALA A 18 -0.29 3.42 -4.37
CA ALA A 18 -1.55 3.82 -3.77
C ALA A 18 -1.41 3.72 -2.24
N PRO A 19 -2.28 4.39 -1.46
CA PRO A 19 -2.29 4.25 -0.01
C PRO A 19 -2.51 2.78 0.35
N LEU A 20 -1.62 2.23 1.18
CA LEU A 20 -1.53 0.79 1.43
C LEU A 20 -2.84 0.19 1.91
N LEU A 21 -3.50 0.82 2.89
CA LEU A 21 -4.71 0.27 3.50
C LEU A 21 -5.87 0.11 2.50
N PRO A 22 -6.32 1.15 1.77
CA PRO A 22 -7.38 0.97 0.80
C PRO A 22 -6.99 0.02 -0.35
N ALA A 23 -5.75 0.06 -0.81
CA ALA A 23 -5.24 -0.90 -1.80
C ALA A 23 -5.32 -2.35 -1.31
N ALA A 24 -4.87 -2.62 -0.08
CA ALA A 24 -4.91 -3.94 0.53
C ALA A 24 -6.35 -4.43 0.73
N VAL A 25 -7.27 -3.54 1.16
CA VAL A 25 -8.69 -3.87 1.29
C VAL A 25 -9.30 -4.23 -0.07
N ASN A 26 -9.02 -3.47 -1.13
CA ASN A 26 -9.50 -3.75 -2.48
C ASN A 26 -9.05 -5.15 -2.96
N VAL A 27 -7.77 -5.48 -2.77
CA VAL A 27 -7.23 -6.80 -3.14
C VAL A 27 -7.84 -7.90 -2.30
N LEU A 28 -7.86 -7.75 -0.98
CA LEU A 28 -8.37 -8.78 -0.06
C LEU A 28 -9.85 -9.09 -0.31
N PHE A 29 -10.67 -8.05 -0.53
CA PHE A 29 -12.09 -8.20 -0.82
C PHE A 29 -12.33 -8.96 -2.12
N ASN A 30 -11.73 -8.51 -3.23
CA ASN A 30 -11.93 -9.15 -4.53
C ASN A 30 -11.37 -10.57 -4.58
N PHE A 31 -10.21 -10.81 -3.94
CA PHE A 31 -9.64 -12.15 -3.85
C PHE A 31 -10.53 -13.10 -3.04
N SER A 32 -11.07 -12.64 -1.92
CA SER A 32 -12.00 -13.43 -1.10
C SER A 32 -13.29 -13.73 -1.87
N ALA A 33 -13.87 -12.72 -2.51
CA ALA A 33 -15.08 -12.88 -3.34
C ALA A 33 -14.84 -13.84 -4.52
N MET A 34 -13.66 -13.77 -5.15
CA MET A 34 -13.26 -14.70 -6.21
C MET A 34 -13.20 -16.14 -5.70
N MET A 35 -12.59 -16.38 -4.54
CA MET A 35 -12.52 -17.73 -3.94
C MET A 35 -13.92 -18.28 -3.65
N PHE A 36 -14.82 -17.51 -3.06
CA PHE A 36 -16.20 -17.94 -2.86
C PHE A 36 -16.94 -18.19 -4.17
N GLY A 37 -16.76 -17.30 -5.17
CA GLY A 37 -17.36 -17.42 -6.49
C GLY A 37 -16.95 -18.68 -7.24
N ILE A 38 -15.67 -19.02 -7.22
CA ILE A 38 -15.14 -20.23 -7.88
C ILE A 38 -15.58 -21.49 -7.13
N ILE A 39 -15.37 -21.53 -5.80
CA ILE A 39 -15.56 -22.74 -5.00
C ILE A 39 -17.05 -23.11 -4.89
N ILE A 40 -17.94 -22.14 -4.68
CA ILE A 40 -19.37 -22.42 -4.43
C ILE A 40 -20.18 -22.39 -5.73
N PHE A 41 -19.86 -21.47 -6.64
CA PHE A 41 -20.72 -21.14 -7.77
C PHE A 41 -20.08 -21.44 -9.15
N ASN A 42 -18.84 -21.94 -9.18
CA ASN A 42 -18.09 -22.23 -10.41
C ASN A 42 -18.03 -21.02 -11.39
N VAL A 43 -17.89 -19.82 -10.82
CA VAL A 43 -17.84 -18.57 -11.58
C VAL A 43 -16.45 -18.35 -12.17
N ASN A 44 -16.38 -17.78 -13.37
CA ASN A 44 -15.11 -17.40 -14.01
C ASN A 44 -14.35 -16.35 -13.14
N PRO A 45 -13.03 -16.47 -12.94
CA PRO A 45 -12.24 -15.51 -12.16
C PRO A 45 -12.09 -14.12 -12.80
N MET A 46 -12.22 -13.99 -14.13
CA MET A 46 -11.91 -12.76 -14.88
C MET A 46 -12.62 -11.49 -14.37
N PRO A 47 -13.92 -11.50 -14.01
CA PRO A 47 -14.59 -10.31 -13.50
C PRO A 47 -13.93 -9.74 -12.24
N PHE A 48 -13.42 -10.59 -11.34
CA PHE A 48 -12.78 -10.17 -10.10
C PHE A 48 -11.42 -9.49 -10.32
N PHE A 49 -10.66 -9.93 -11.33
CA PHE A 49 -9.43 -9.26 -11.75
C PHE A 49 -9.73 -7.87 -12.31
N VAL A 50 -10.74 -7.77 -13.18
CA VAL A 50 -11.15 -6.48 -13.76
C VAL A 50 -11.58 -5.50 -12.67
N THR A 51 -12.43 -5.94 -11.73
CA THR A 51 -12.89 -5.07 -10.63
C THR A 51 -11.75 -4.69 -9.69
N THR A 52 -10.79 -5.58 -9.44
CA THR A 52 -9.60 -5.28 -8.64
C THR A 52 -8.77 -4.17 -9.29
N VAL A 53 -8.47 -4.29 -10.59
CA VAL A 53 -7.65 -3.30 -11.32
C VAL A 53 -8.37 -1.95 -11.37
N LEU A 54 -9.67 -1.93 -11.68
CA LEU A 54 -10.46 -0.70 -11.73
C LEU A 54 -10.55 -0.02 -10.35
N GLY A 55 -10.85 -0.79 -9.30
CA GLY A 55 -10.88 -0.27 -7.93
C GLY A 55 -9.53 0.30 -7.49
N HIS A 56 -8.44 -0.38 -7.85
CA HIS A 56 -7.09 0.09 -7.55
C HIS A 56 -6.73 1.37 -8.30
N ALA A 57 -7.10 1.49 -9.58
CA ALA A 57 -6.91 2.71 -10.37
C ALA A 57 -7.69 3.90 -9.78
N VAL A 58 -8.90 3.66 -9.28
CA VAL A 58 -9.71 4.68 -8.60
C VAL A 58 -9.03 5.13 -7.30
N ILE A 59 -8.57 4.20 -6.46
CA ILE A 59 -7.86 4.51 -5.21
C ILE A 59 -6.59 5.32 -5.49
N ALA A 60 -5.79 4.90 -6.49
CA ALA A 60 -4.59 5.63 -6.89
C ALA A 60 -4.94 7.04 -7.41
N GLY A 61 -5.96 7.17 -8.25
CA GLY A 61 -6.42 8.46 -8.77
C GLY A 61 -6.93 9.41 -7.69
N TYR A 62 -7.68 8.91 -6.70
CA TYR A 62 -8.12 9.71 -5.55
C TYR A 62 -6.96 10.13 -4.66
N ALA A 63 -5.99 9.25 -4.43
CA ALA A 63 -4.80 9.57 -3.63
C ALA A 63 -3.96 10.69 -4.24
N VAL A 64 -3.95 10.82 -5.58
CA VAL A 64 -3.28 11.94 -6.28
C VAL A 64 -4.04 13.27 -6.08
N ARG A 65 -5.36 13.23 -5.93
CA ARG A 65 -6.21 14.42 -5.76
C ARG A 65 -6.31 14.92 -4.32
N GLU A 66 -6.14 14.02 -3.35
CA GLU A 66 -6.20 14.30 -1.92
C GLU A 66 -4.80 14.57 -1.37
N PRO A 67 -4.38 15.84 -1.27
CA PRO A 67 -3.04 16.19 -0.83
C PRO A 67 -2.76 15.69 0.59
N HIS A 68 -3.77 15.48 1.43
CA HIS A 68 -3.63 14.91 2.78
C HIS A 68 -3.27 13.42 2.78
N LEU A 69 -3.85 12.63 1.89
CA LEU A 69 -3.50 11.22 1.77
C LEU A 69 -2.12 11.05 1.12
N SER A 70 -1.80 11.86 0.11
CA SER A 70 -0.47 11.87 -0.48
C SER A 70 0.59 12.45 0.46
N THR A 71 0.28 13.46 1.28
CA THR A 71 1.21 13.98 2.30
C THR A 71 1.34 13.05 3.48
N LEU A 72 0.31 12.30 3.91
CA LEU A 72 0.49 11.21 4.87
C LEU A 72 1.40 10.12 4.30
N MET A 73 1.23 9.78 3.02
CA MET A 73 2.07 8.79 2.35
C MET A 73 3.52 9.30 2.21
N ALA A 74 3.71 10.56 1.83
CA ALA A 74 5.02 11.22 1.73
C ALA A 74 5.66 11.48 3.10
N ALA A 75 4.90 11.88 4.11
CA ALA A 75 5.36 12.08 5.49
C ALA A 75 5.70 10.76 6.16
N TRP A 76 4.95 9.68 5.88
CA TRP A 76 5.34 8.33 6.32
C TRP A 76 6.66 7.89 5.67
N MET A 77 6.90 8.28 4.42
CA MET A 77 8.18 8.07 3.72
C MET A 77 9.31 8.95 4.28
N GLU A 78 9.03 10.21 4.61
CA GLU A 78 10.01 11.22 5.02
C GLU A 78 10.38 11.13 6.50
N ALA A 79 9.40 10.90 7.39
CA ALA A 79 9.61 10.66 8.83
C ALA A 79 10.42 9.38 9.11
N ARG A 80 10.60 8.51 8.11
CA ARG A 80 11.44 7.31 8.19
C ARG A 80 12.80 7.44 7.52
N ARG A 81 13.20 8.65 7.06
CA ARG A 81 14.60 8.91 6.75
C ARG A 81 15.43 8.59 7.98
N LYS A 82 16.37 7.66 7.84
CA LYS A 82 17.38 7.40 8.86
C LYS A 82 18.18 8.70 9.01
N THR A 83 17.95 9.44 10.08
CA THR A 83 18.76 10.61 10.37
C THR A 83 20.19 10.10 10.61
N VAL A 84 21.15 10.64 9.87
CA VAL A 84 22.59 10.40 10.12
C VAL A 84 23.04 11.28 11.28
N ASN A 85 22.25 11.32 12.35
CA ASN A 85 22.63 12.05 13.54
C ASN A 85 23.98 11.50 14.01
N LEU A 86 24.98 12.38 14.06
CA LEU A 86 26.36 12.07 14.39
C LEU A 86 26.50 11.47 15.80
N THR A 87 25.45 11.60 16.63
CA THR A 87 25.36 11.06 17.98
C THR A 87 24.16 10.09 18.11
N PRO A 88 24.37 8.89 18.67
CA PRO A 88 23.28 7.98 19.00
C PRO A 88 22.48 8.53 20.19
N VAL A 89 21.29 9.07 19.95
CA VAL A 89 20.41 9.55 21.01
C VAL A 89 19.46 8.43 21.43
N ARG A 90 19.64 7.91 22.64
CA ARG A 90 18.73 6.95 23.27
C ARG A 90 17.50 7.71 23.76
N GLY A 91 16.39 7.70 23.02
CA GLY A 91 15.09 8.04 23.62
C GLY A 91 14.05 8.86 22.84
N ASN A 92 14.24 9.30 21.59
CA ASN A 92 13.18 10.05 20.91
C ASN A 92 12.17 9.15 20.19
N LYS A 93 11.23 8.62 21.00
CA LYS A 93 9.86 8.30 20.57
C LYS A 93 9.18 9.61 20.17
N TYR A 94 8.89 9.79 18.88
CA TYR A 94 7.88 10.72 18.35
C TYR A 94 7.86 12.15 18.93
N VAL A 95 8.60 13.08 18.30
CA VAL A 95 8.22 14.52 18.34
C VAL A 95 8.58 15.18 17.00
N ALA A 96 7.58 15.33 16.14
CA ALA A 96 7.18 16.59 15.49
C ALA A 96 5.83 16.34 14.83
#